data_AF-A0A2E4JKJ8-F1
#
_entry.id   AF-A0A2E4JKJ8-F1
#
_cell.length_a   1.000
_cell.length_b   1.000
_cell.length_c   1.000
_cell.angle_alpha   90.00
_cell.angle_beta   90.00
_cell.angle_gamma   90.00
#
_symmetry.space_group_name_H-M   'P 1'
#
loop_
_entity.id
_entity.type
_entity.pdbx_description
1 polymer ?
#
loop_
_entity_poly.entity_id
_entity_poly.type
_entity_poly.pdbx_seq_one_letter_code
_entity_poly.pdbx_strand_id
1 'polypeptide(L)'
;MDTKEILSELESLRNSGTKVPGFRGKVMIESNKLAQLAQAIESGMPADIEEAQAIIMQRDSIISQANLEAKRVRDEAENTADSLKSAATETHDFKVSDSEVMKEASNRGDVITTSAATEAQSIIQDAQRKAYAIIGDAENSVSFQREGADRYSREVLSGLEEKLADVLGQVRRGIDTLQAEKAPPSNGSKISA
;
A
#
# COMPACT_ATOMS: atom_id res chain seq x y z
N MET A 1 -79.24 22.64 11.97
CA MET A 1 -79.20 21.58 10.94
C MET A 1 -77.77 21.48 10.49
N ASP A 2 -77.22 20.28 10.46
CA ASP A 2 -75.91 20.01 9.87
C ASP A 2 -75.98 20.38 8.37
N THR A 3 -74.90 20.92 7.79
CA THR A 3 -74.83 21.22 6.35
C THR A 3 -75.16 19.99 5.48
N LYS A 4 -74.91 18.77 5.98
CA LYS A 4 -75.38 17.52 5.35
C LYS A 4 -76.89 17.34 5.36
N GLU A 5 -77.56 17.71 6.45
CA GLU A 5 -79.02 17.62 6.57
C GLU A 5 -79.69 18.62 5.63
N ILE A 6 -79.17 19.84 5.57
CA ILE A 6 -79.62 20.89 4.65
C ILE A 6 -79.48 20.44 3.19
N LEU A 7 -78.36 19.82 2.83
CA LEU A 7 -78.14 19.28 1.49
C LEU A 7 -79.13 18.15 1.17
N SER A 8 -79.35 17.23 2.12
CA SER A 8 -80.34 16.14 1.98
C SER A 8 -81.77 16.67 1.81
N GLU A 9 -82.13 17.73 2.54
CA GLU A 9 -83.42 18.41 2.41
C GLU A 9 -83.57 19.09 1.04
N LEU A 10 -82.51 19.75 0.55
CA LEU A 10 -82.48 20.36 -0.77
C LEU A 10 -82.64 19.31 -1.89
N GLU A 11 -81.95 18.17 -1.76
CA GLU A 11 -82.08 17.04 -2.69
C GLU A 11 -83.46 16.39 -2.64
N SER A 12 -84.04 16.25 -1.45
CA SER A 12 -85.39 15.77 -1.25
C SER A 12 -86.41 16.71 -1.90
N LEU A 13 -86.27 18.02 -1.72
CA LEU A 13 -87.12 19.04 -2.35
C LEU A 13 -87.05 18.99 -3.87
N ARG A 14 -85.85 18.76 -4.43
CA ARG A 14 -85.66 18.56 -5.87
C ARG A 14 -86.37 17.31 -6.39
N ASN A 15 -86.29 16.20 -5.65
CA ASN A 15 -86.79 14.90 -6.10
C ASN A 15 -88.29 14.70 -5.85
N SER A 16 -88.84 15.30 -4.79
CA SER A 16 -90.24 15.12 -4.35
C SER A 16 -91.18 16.26 -4.75
N GLY A 17 -90.65 17.39 -5.22
CA GLY A 17 -91.47 18.55 -5.56
C GLY A 17 -92.41 18.33 -6.74
N THR A 18 -93.56 19.00 -6.71
CA THR A 18 -94.60 18.89 -7.74
C THR A 18 -94.07 19.37 -9.09
N LYS A 19 -93.97 18.47 -10.07
CA LYS A 19 -93.58 18.83 -11.44
C LYS A 19 -94.66 19.68 -12.08
N VAL A 20 -94.28 20.80 -12.72
CA VAL A 20 -95.26 21.71 -13.31
C VAL A 20 -95.68 21.19 -14.70
N PRO A 21 -96.98 20.91 -14.94
CA PRO A 21 -97.45 20.46 -16.24
C PRO A 21 -97.14 21.48 -17.35
N GLY A 22 -96.68 21.01 -18.51
CA GLY A 22 -96.31 21.86 -19.64
C GLY A 22 -94.89 22.46 -19.60
N PHE A 23 -94.20 22.39 -18.45
CA PHE A 23 -92.84 22.89 -18.29
C PHE A 23 -91.87 21.75 -17.95
N ARG A 24 -91.25 21.17 -18.99
CA ARG A 24 -90.30 20.06 -18.83
C ARG A 24 -89.13 20.46 -17.92
N GLY A 25 -88.86 19.62 -16.91
CA GLY A 25 -87.74 19.81 -15.97
C GLY A 25 -87.96 20.84 -14.87
N LYS A 26 -89.13 21.52 -14.81
CA LYS A 26 -89.42 22.47 -13.74
C LYS A 26 -90.18 21.82 -12.59
N VAL A 27 -89.70 22.05 -11.38
CA VAL A 27 -90.31 21.60 -10.12
C VAL A 27 -90.85 22.83 -9.39
N MET A 28 -92.09 22.75 -8.93
CA MET A 28 -92.71 23.80 -8.13
C MET A 28 -92.24 23.67 -6.69
N ILE A 29 -91.71 24.76 -6.15
CA ILE A 29 -91.15 24.82 -4.80
C ILE A 29 -91.90 25.88 -4.01
N GLU A 30 -92.25 25.56 -2.77
CA GLU A 30 -92.81 26.52 -1.83
C GLU A 30 -91.74 27.56 -1.47
N SER A 31 -92.01 28.83 -1.76
CA SER A 31 -91.10 29.95 -1.49
C SER A 31 -90.65 30.00 -0.02
N ASN A 32 -91.53 29.66 0.93
CA ASN A 32 -91.22 29.67 2.35
C ASN A 32 -90.23 28.57 2.74
N LYS A 33 -90.34 27.36 2.17
CA LYS A 33 -89.38 26.26 2.41
C LYS A 33 -88.01 26.60 1.82
N LEU A 34 -87.96 27.19 0.63
CA LEU A 34 -86.71 27.63 0.02
C LEU A 34 -86.01 28.72 0.87
N ALA A 35 -86.78 29.69 1.39
CA ALA A 35 -86.26 30.73 2.27
C ALA A 35 -85.73 30.16 3.61
N GLN A 36 -86.43 29.18 4.19
CA GLN A 36 -85.97 28.48 5.41
C GLN A 36 -84.66 27.72 5.17
N LEU A 37 -84.52 27.03 4.03
CA LEU A 37 -83.28 26.36 3.66
C LEU A 37 -82.13 27.35 3.44
N ALA A 38 -82.39 28.46 2.74
CA ALA A 38 -81.37 29.50 2.54
C ALA A 38 -80.89 30.10 3.87
N GLN A 39 -81.82 30.36 4.80
CA GLN A 39 -81.49 30.86 6.13
C GLN A 39 -80.79 29.81 7.01
N ALA A 40 -81.13 28.53 6.85
CA ALA A 40 -80.44 27.44 7.51
C ALA A 40 -78.99 27.31 7.02
N ILE A 41 -78.75 27.44 5.71
CA ILE A 41 -77.40 27.49 5.11
C ILE A 41 -76.62 28.67 5.68
N GLU A 42 -77.22 29.85 5.67
CA GLU A 42 -76.57 31.08 6.13
C GLU A 42 -76.23 31.04 7.63
N SER A 43 -77.03 30.36 8.46
CA SER A 43 -76.73 30.21 9.89
C SER A 43 -75.74 29.08 10.22
N GLY A 44 -75.70 28.01 9.40
CA GLY A 44 -74.88 26.83 9.68
C GLY A 44 -73.49 26.85 9.03
N MET A 45 -73.39 27.37 7.80
CA MET A 45 -72.15 27.33 7.01
C MET A 45 -70.99 28.17 7.60
N PRO A 46 -71.20 29.35 8.22
CA PRO A 46 -70.12 30.12 8.83
C PRO A 46 -69.44 29.37 9.99
N ALA A 47 -70.22 28.68 10.82
CA ALA A 47 -69.70 27.93 11.96
C ALA A 47 -68.82 26.75 11.50
N ASP A 48 -69.25 26.00 10.49
CA ASP A 48 -68.48 24.88 9.93
C ASP A 48 -67.15 25.35 9.29
N ILE A 49 -67.15 26.52 8.64
CA ILE A 49 -65.94 27.11 8.05
C ILE A 49 -64.97 27.59 9.15
N GLU A 50 -65.48 28.24 10.19
CA GLU A 50 -64.66 28.66 11.35
C GLU A 50 -64.05 27.46 12.06
N GLU A 51 -64.81 26.38 12.25
CA GLU A 51 -64.31 25.13 12.81
C GLU A 51 -63.22 24.50 11.93
N ALA A 52 -63.44 24.42 10.61
CA ALA A 52 -62.44 23.91 9.67
C ALA A 52 -61.14 24.75 9.69
N GLN A 53 -61.25 26.07 9.75
CA GLN A 53 -60.10 26.96 9.86
C GLN A 53 -59.36 26.76 11.19
N ALA A 54 -60.07 26.62 12.30
CA ALA A 54 -59.47 26.34 13.61
C ALA A 54 -58.71 25.01 13.61
N ILE A 55 -59.27 23.96 12.99
CA ILE A 55 -58.61 22.65 12.84
C ILE A 55 -57.33 22.78 12.00
N ILE A 56 -57.37 23.53 10.89
CA ILE A 56 -56.18 23.76 10.04
C ILE A 56 -55.10 24.49 10.84
N MET A 57 -55.45 25.58 11.53
CA MET A 57 -54.50 26.33 12.36
C MET A 57 -53.88 25.46 13.45
N GLN A 58 -54.69 24.64 14.13
CA GLN A 58 -54.22 23.71 15.14
C GLN A 58 -53.27 22.65 14.54
N ARG A 59 -53.61 22.10 13.38
CA ARG A 59 -52.76 21.15 12.65
C ARG A 59 -51.41 21.79 12.29
N ASP A 60 -51.41 23.00 11.75
CA ASP A 60 -50.20 23.70 11.36
C ASP A 60 -49.31 23.98 12.57
N SER A 61 -49.91 24.36 13.71
CA SER A 61 -49.21 24.50 14.98
C SER A 61 -48.57 23.19 15.44
N ILE A 62 -49.31 22.08 15.38
CA ILE A 62 -48.80 20.74 15.76
C ILE A 62 -47.62 20.35 14.85
N ILE A 63 -47.72 20.56 13.54
CA ILE A 63 -46.65 20.25 12.59
C ILE A 63 -45.42 21.10 12.88
N SER A 64 -45.60 22.39 13.14
CA SER A 64 -44.49 23.28 13.48
C SER A 64 -43.78 22.85 14.77
N GLN A 65 -44.55 22.50 15.81
CA GLN A 65 -43.99 21.98 17.07
C GLN A 65 -43.26 20.65 16.87
N ALA A 66 -43.84 19.73 16.11
CA ALA A 66 -43.21 18.44 15.81
C ALA A 66 -41.90 18.61 15.02
N ASN A 67 -41.86 19.54 14.07
CA ASN A 67 -40.64 19.84 13.31
C ASN A 67 -39.55 20.47 14.18
N LEU A 68 -39.91 21.39 15.08
CA LEU A 68 -38.98 21.99 16.03
C LEU A 68 -38.41 20.93 16.98
N GLU A 69 -39.25 20.06 17.53
CA GLU A 69 -38.79 19.00 18.43
C GLU A 69 -37.95 17.95 17.69
N ALA A 70 -38.34 17.56 16.47
CA ALA A 70 -37.54 16.66 15.64
C ALA A 70 -36.15 17.24 15.36
N LYS A 71 -36.07 18.55 15.07
CA LYS A 71 -34.79 19.24 14.89
C LYS A 71 -33.97 19.25 16.19
N ARG A 72 -34.59 19.56 17.32
CA ARG A 72 -33.93 19.55 18.64
C ARG A 72 -33.32 18.18 18.95
N VAL A 73 -34.08 17.11 18.75
CA VAL A 73 -33.62 15.73 18.97
C VAL A 73 -32.47 15.39 18.02
N ARG A 74 -32.54 15.80 16.75
CA ARG A 74 -31.45 15.57 15.80
C ARG A 74 -30.17 16.28 16.20
N ASP A 75 -30.26 17.56 16.55
CA ASP A 75 -29.12 18.38 16.93
C ASP A 75 -28.47 17.82 18.22
N GLU A 76 -29.28 17.36 19.18
CA GLU A 76 -28.80 16.71 20.41
C GLU A 76 -28.10 15.36 20.13
N ALA A 77 -28.68 14.54 19.25
CA ALA A 77 -28.09 13.27 18.84
C ALA A 77 -26.77 13.48 18.09
N GLU A 78 -26.69 14.48 17.21
CA GLU A 78 -25.49 14.82 16.44
C GLU A 78 -24.37 15.31 17.36
N ASN A 79 -24.67 16.23 18.30
CA ASN A 79 -23.71 16.69 19.31
C ASN A 79 -23.21 15.54 20.21
N THR A 80 -24.11 14.63 20.61
CA THR A 80 -23.75 13.47 21.42
C THR A 80 -22.87 12.50 20.64
N ALA A 81 -23.20 12.25 19.37
CA ALA A 81 -22.40 11.40 18.49
C ALA A 81 -20.99 11.98 18.28
N ASP A 82 -20.87 13.28 18.04
CA ASP A 82 -19.58 13.96 17.88
C ASP A 82 -18.74 13.93 19.16
N SER A 83 -19.38 14.16 20.31
CA SER A 83 -18.72 14.07 21.62
C SER A 83 -18.23 12.64 21.90
N LEU A 84 -19.07 11.63 21.63
CA LEU A 84 -18.73 10.23 21.80
C LEU A 84 -17.59 9.82 20.86
N LYS A 85 -17.64 10.24 19.59
CA LYS A 85 -16.60 9.97 18.61
C LYS A 85 -15.26 10.56 19.06
N SER A 86 -15.26 11.80 19.51
CA SER A 86 -14.05 12.47 20.01
C SER A 86 -13.45 11.74 21.21
N ALA A 87 -14.27 11.39 22.20
CA ALA A 87 -13.83 10.64 23.38
C ALA A 87 -13.33 9.21 23.03
N ALA A 88 -13.98 8.55 22.06
CA ALA A 88 -13.57 7.23 21.59
C ALA A 88 -12.21 7.28 20.86
N THR A 89 -11.97 8.31 20.03
CA THR A 89 -10.68 8.51 19.36
C THR A 89 -9.56 8.76 20.37
N GLU A 90 -9.77 9.64 21.34
CA GLU A 90 -8.77 9.92 22.39
C GLU A 90 -8.43 8.65 23.20
N THR A 91 -9.46 7.89 23.59
CA THR A 91 -9.27 6.62 24.30
C THR A 91 -8.56 5.58 23.45
N HIS A 92 -8.87 5.52 22.15
CA HIS A 92 -8.21 4.62 21.21
C HIS A 92 -6.73 4.94 21.08
N ASP A 93 -6.39 6.21 20.88
CA ASP A 93 -5.01 6.64 20.69
C ASP A 93 -4.16 6.34 21.92
N PHE A 94 -4.71 6.56 23.12
CA PHE A 94 -4.08 6.16 24.37
C PHE A 94 -3.87 4.64 24.46
N LYS A 95 -4.91 3.85 24.18
CA LYS A 95 -4.84 2.37 24.26
C LYS A 95 -3.91 1.73 23.24
N VAL A 96 -3.77 2.33 22.06
CA VAL A 96 -2.83 1.84 21.04
C VAL A 96 -1.40 2.23 21.40
N SER A 97 -1.18 3.47 21.86
CA SER A 97 0.14 3.91 22.30
C SER A 97 0.66 3.11 23.50
N ASP A 98 -0.22 2.73 24.42
CA ASP A 98 0.13 1.93 25.61
C ASP A 98 -0.03 0.42 25.40
N SER A 99 -0.32 -0.01 24.17
CA SER A 99 -0.55 -1.43 23.90
C SER A 99 0.73 -2.22 24.14
N GLU A 100 0.65 -3.23 25.00
CA GLU A 100 1.71 -4.23 25.20
C GLU A 100 2.17 -4.85 23.87
N VAL A 101 1.28 -4.92 22.87
CA VAL A 101 1.59 -5.42 21.53
C VAL A 101 2.59 -4.50 20.81
N MET A 102 2.44 -3.18 20.89
CA MET A 102 3.39 -2.24 20.27
C MET A 102 4.74 -2.27 20.96
N LYS A 103 4.74 -2.33 22.29
CA LYS A 103 5.95 -2.45 23.09
C LYS A 103 6.72 -3.74 22.78
N GLU A 104 6.01 -4.87 22.77
CA GLU A 104 6.60 -6.17 22.42
C GLU A 104 7.06 -6.21 20.96
N ALA A 105 6.30 -5.64 20.02
CA ALA A 105 6.70 -5.55 18.62
C ALA A 105 7.99 -4.71 18.46
N SER A 106 8.10 -3.59 19.16
CA SER A 106 9.31 -2.75 19.18
C SER A 106 10.51 -3.53 19.72
N ASN A 107 10.35 -4.16 20.89
CA ASN A 107 11.42 -4.96 21.51
C ASN A 107 11.90 -6.09 20.59
N ARG A 108 10.96 -6.79 19.93
CA ARG A 108 11.31 -7.83 18.94
C ARG A 108 12.04 -7.25 17.74
N GLY A 109 11.65 -6.07 17.27
CA GLY A 109 12.37 -5.34 16.22
C GLY A 109 13.82 -5.04 16.62
N ASP A 110 14.04 -4.55 17.83
CA ASP A 110 15.37 -4.24 18.35
C ASP A 110 16.25 -5.51 18.48
N VAL A 111 15.66 -6.62 18.93
CA VAL A 111 16.35 -7.92 18.99
C VAL A 111 16.75 -8.40 17.60
N ILE A 112 15.85 -8.31 16.61
CA ILE A 112 16.14 -8.74 15.23
C ILE A 112 17.27 -7.90 14.63
N THR A 113 17.22 -6.58 14.78
CA THR A 113 18.25 -5.68 14.24
C THR A 113 19.62 -5.92 14.89
N THR A 114 19.65 -6.13 16.21
CA THR A 114 20.88 -6.45 16.95
C THR A 114 21.45 -7.81 16.56
N SER A 115 20.60 -8.83 16.43
CA SER A 115 21.02 -10.17 15.99
C SER A 115 21.56 -10.13 14.57
N ALA A 116 20.88 -9.45 13.65
CA ALA A 116 21.31 -9.31 12.26
C ALA A 116 22.64 -8.57 12.15
N ALA A 117 22.85 -7.51 12.95
CA ALA A 117 24.12 -6.79 13.00
C ALA A 117 25.27 -7.69 13.50
N THR A 118 25.01 -8.51 14.52
CA THR A 118 26.00 -9.45 15.07
C THR A 118 26.38 -10.52 14.06
N GLU A 119 25.38 -11.10 13.38
CA GLU A 119 25.59 -12.11 12.36
C GLU A 119 26.36 -11.55 11.16
N ALA A 120 25.98 -10.35 10.69
CA ALA A 120 26.69 -9.66 9.61
C ALA A 120 28.17 -9.42 9.97
N GLN A 121 28.45 -9.00 11.22
CA GLN A 121 29.81 -8.80 11.69
C GLN A 121 30.61 -10.11 11.70
N SER A 122 30.00 -11.22 12.11
CA SER A 122 30.62 -12.55 12.08
C SER A 122 30.95 -12.98 10.65
N ILE A 123 30.02 -12.80 9.71
CA ILE A 123 30.22 -13.12 8.28
C ILE A 123 31.41 -12.34 7.71
N ILE A 124 31.49 -11.04 8.00
CA ILE A 124 32.60 -10.19 7.52
C ILE A 124 33.94 -10.68 8.09
N GLN A 125 34.01 -11.00 9.38
CA GLN A 125 35.24 -11.49 10.01
C GLN A 125 35.68 -12.84 9.41
N ASP A 126 34.75 -13.77 9.20
CA ASP A 126 35.04 -15.06 8.60
C ASP A 126 35.46 -14.93 7.13
N ALA A 127 34.81 -14.05 6.36
CA ALA A 127 35.21 -13.73 5.00
C ALA A 127 36.62 -13.14 4.93
N GLN A 128 36.96 -12.22 5.83
CA GLN A 128 38.30 -11.65 5.95
C GLN A 128 39.34 -12.73 6.28
N ARG A 129 39.06 -13.60 7.26
CA ARG A 129 39.97 -14.69 7.63
C ARG A 129 40.25 -15.62 6.44
N LYS A 130 39.21 -16.00 5.70
CA LYS A 130 39.34 -16.83 4.49
C LYS A 130 40.15 -16.12 3.40
N ALA A 131 39.91 -14.83 3.19
CA ALA A 131 40.67 -14.04 2.21
C ALA A 131 42.17 -14.02 2.55
N TYR A 132 42.53 -13.77 3.82
CA TYR A 132 43.92 -13.80 4.26
C TYR A 132 44.57 -15.18 4.10
N ALA A 133 43.83 -16.25 4.42
CA ALA A 133 44.33 -17.62 4.21
C ALA A 133 44.62 -17.90 2.73
N ILE A 134 43.69 -17.55 1.83
CA ILE A 134 43.86 -17.72 0.38
C ILE A 134 45.06 -16.93 -0.14
N ILE A 135 45.23 -15.68 0.32
CA ILE A 135 46.38 -14.85 -0.07
C ILE A 135 47.68 -15.48 0.41
N GLY A 136 47.76 -15.90 1.67
CA GLY A 136 48.96 -16.54 2.22
C GLY A 136 49.31 -17.85 1.49
N ASP A 137 48.32 -18.69 1.19
CA ASP A 137 48.52 -19.92 0.44
C ASP A 137 48.98 -19.66 -1.00
N ALA A 138 48.43 -18.62 -1.65
CA ALA A 138 48.84 -18.19 -2.98
C ALA A 138 50.28 -17.66 -2.97
N GLU A 139 50.65 -16.83 -1.99
CA GLU A 139 52.01 -16.30 -1.85
C GLU A 139 53.05 -17.42 -1.65
N ASN A 140 52.74 -18.39 -0.78
CA ASN A 140 53.58 -19.56 -0.56
C ASN A 140 53.74 -20.40 -1.85
N SER A 141 52.64 -20.63 -2.57
CA SER A 141 52.66 -21.37 -3.84
C SER A 141 53.48 -20.65 -4.91
N VAL A 142 53.34 -19.33 -5.03
CA VAL A 142 54.11 -18.50 -5.97
C VAL A 142 55.60 -18.55 -5.61
N SER A 143 55.95 -18.46 -4.33
CA SER A 143 57.33 -18.57 -3.87
C SER A 143 57.94 -19.93 -4.25
N PHE A 144 57.22 -21.02 -3.96
CA PHE A 144 57.65 -22.38 -4.30
C PHE A 144 57.82 -22.59 -5.81
N GLN A 145 56.88 -22.09 -6.62
CA GLN A 145 56.97 -22.15 -8.08
C GLN A 145 58.17 -21.37 -8.63
N ARG A 146 58.43 -20.17 -8.09
CA ARG A 146 59.61 -19.36 -8.48
C ARG A 146 60.91 -20.08 -8.16
N GLU A 147 61.05 -20.61 -6.94
CA GLU A 147 62.25 -21.34 -6.55
C GLU A 147 62.47 -22.59 -7.44
N GLY A 148 61.40 -23.33 -7.72
CA GLY A 148 61.44 -24.49 -8.61
C GLY A 148 61.85 -24.12 -10.04
N ALA A 149 61.29 -23.04 -10.59
CA ALA A 149 61.61 -22.53 -11.93
C ALA A 149 63.07 -22.03 -12.01
N ASP A 150 63.56 -21.34 -10.98
CA ASP A 150 64.94 -20.88 -10.90
C ASP A 150 65.92 -22.06 -10.85
N ARG A 151 65.60 -23.08 -10.05
CA ARG A 151 66.39 -24.32 -9.95
C ARG A 151 66.45 -25.03 -11.30
N TYR A 152 65.30 -25.25 -11.93
CA TYR A 152 65.22 -25.87 -13.25
C TYR A 152 66.03 -25.08 -14.30
N SER A 153 65.90 -23.75 -14.29
CA SER A 153 66.65 -22.88 -15.21
C SER A 153 68.17 -23.02 -15.02
N ARG A 154 68.65 -23.10 -13.77
CA ARG A 154 70.06 -23.35 -13.48
C ARG A 154 70.54 -24.71 -13.97
N GLU A 155 69.76 -25.77 -13.76
CA GLU A 155 70.10 -27.12 -14.24
C GLU A 155 70.20 -27.14 -15.77
N VAL A 156 69.22 -26.55 -16.47
CA VAL A 156 69.22 -26.48 -17.94
C VAL A 156 70.40 -25.66 -18.46
N LEU A 157 70.68 -24.49 -17.87
CA LEU A 157 71.80 -23.64 -18.27
C LEU A 157 73.15 -24.31 -18.01
N SER A 158 73.33 -24.96 -16.86
CA SER A 158 74.55 -25.71 -16.53
C SER A 158 74.77 -26.87 -17.50
N GLY A 159 73.72 -27.61 -17.85
CA GLY A 159 73.83 -28.69 -18.85
C GLY A 159 74.11 -28.18 -20.26
N LEU A 160 73.62 -26.99 -20.61
CA LEU A 160 73.96 -26.33 -21.88
C LEU A 160 75.42 -25.87 -21.90
N GLU A 161 75.91 -25.31 -20.80
CA GLU A 161 77.31 -24.90 -20.63
C GLU A 161 78.27 -26.09 -20.79
N GLU A 162 77.99 -27.22 -20.13
CA GLU A 162 78.78 -28.44 -20.25
C GLU A 162 78.87 -28.93 -21.70
N LYS A 163 77.73 -29.00 -22.40
CA LYS A 163 77.69 -29.37 -23.83
C LYS A 163 78.48 -28.41 -24.71
N LEU A 164 78.40 -27.10 -24.45
CA LEU A 164 79.18 -26.11 -25.20
C LEU A 164 80.68 -26.24 -24.93
N ALA A 165 81.08 -26.53 -23.70
CA ALA A 165 82.48 -26.78 -23.34
C ALA A 165 83.03 -28.02 -24.07
N ASP A 166 82.24 -29.09 -24.17
CA ASP A 166 82.60 -30.30 -24.91
C ASP A 166 82.79 -30.01 -26.41
N VAL A 167 81.84 -29.32 -27.03
CA VAL A 167 81.92 -28.92 -28.44
C VAL A 167 83.14 -28.01 -28.68
N LEU A 168 83.37 -27.03 -27.80
CA LEU A 168 84.54 -26.16 -27.89
C LEU A 168 85.84 -26.95 -27.74
N GLY A 169 85.89 -27.94 -26.85
CA GLY A 169 87.01 -28.85 -26.67
C GLY A 169 87.29 -29.69 -27.92
N GLN A 170 86.25 -30.18 -28.60
CA GLN A 170 86.37 -30.87 -29.88
C GLN A 170 86.91 -29.94 -30.98
N VAL A 171 86.40 -28.70 -31.06
CA VAL A 171 86.89 -27.69 -32.02
C VAL A 171 88.36 -27.36 -31.78
N ARG A 172 88.79 -27.15 -30.53
CA ARG A 172 90.20 -26.90 -30.18
C ARG A 172 91.11 -28.05 -30.57
N ARG A 173 90.74 -29.29 -30.22
CA ARG A 173 91.49 -30.48 -30.64
C ARG A 173 91.61 -30.57 -32.17
N GLY A 174 90.55 -30.27 -32.90
CA GLY A 174 90.57 -30.19 -34.36
C GLY A 174 91.52 -29.11 -34.91
N ILE A 175 91.54 -27.93 -34.31
CA ILE A 175 92.48 -26.85 -34.67
C ILE A 175 93.93 -27.28 -34.39
N ASP A 176 94.22 -27.83 -33.22
CA ASP A 176 95.56 -28.26 -32.82
C ASP A 176 96.09 -29.36 -33.76
N THR A 177 95.24 -30.31 -34.17
CA THR A 177 95.62 -31.34 -35.15
C THR A 177 96.00 -30.76 -36.51
N LEU A 178 95.25 -29.76 -37.00
CA LEU A 178 95.54 -29.09 -38.28
C LEU A 178 96.80 -28.20 -38.21
N GLN A 179 97.09 -27.60 -37.05
CA GLN A 179 98.30 -26.82 -36.84
C GLN A 179 99.55 -27.72 -36.72
N ALA A 180 99.44 -28.88 -36.07
CA ALA A 180 100.52 -29.87 -35.97
C ALA A 180 100.90 -30.45 -37.34
N GLU A 181 99.93 -30.66 -38.22
CA GLU A 181 100.16 -31.10 -39.60
C GLU A 181 100.91 -30.05 -40.45
N LYS A 182 100.93 -28.78 -40.01
CA LYS A 182 101.59 -27.65 -40.69
C LYS A 182 103.01 -27.37 -40.16
N ALA A 183 103.47 -28.04 -39.10
CA ALA A 183 104.82 -27.90 -38.57
C ALA A 183 105.82 -28.79 -39.36
N PRO A 184 106.93 -28.26 -39.92
CA PRO A 184 107.87 -29.06 -40.70
C PRO A 184 108.70 -30.00 -39.79
N PRO A 185 109.18 -31.16 -40.30
CA PRO A 185 110.03 -32.05 -39.52
C PRO A 185 111.39 -31.38 -39.24
N SER A 186 111.69 -31.10 -37.96
CA SER A 186 113.02 -30.66 -37.55
C SER A 186 113.99 -31.85 -37.61
N ASN A 187 114.90 -31.76 -38.57
CA ASN A 187 115.98 -32.68 -38.88
C ASN A 187 117.17 -32.52 -37.90
N GLY A 188 117.84 -33.62 -37.51
CA GLY A 188 119.15 -33.61 -36.80
C GLY A 188 119.32 -34.77 -35.79
N SER A 189 119.83 -35.95 -36.18
CA SER A 189 121.25 -36.35 -36.40
C SER A 189 122.04 -36.73 -35.12
N LYS A 190 122.53 -37.99 -35.10
CA LYS A 190 123.90 -38.52 -34.81
C LYS A 190 123.80 -39.87 -34.06
N ILE A 191 124.19 -41.01 -34.62
CA ILE A 191 125.55 -41.57 -34.85
C ILE A 191 126.38 -41.70 -33.55
N SER A 192 126.83 -42.94 -33.31
CA SER A 192 127.89 -43.45 -32.39
C SER A 192 127.36 -43.94 -31.04
N ALA A 193 127.66 -45.15 -30.55
CA ALA A 193 128.62 -46.19 -30.91
C ALA A 193 128.06 -47.58 -30.52
#